data_AF-A0A944DCM0-F1
#
_entry.id   AF-A0A944DCM0-F1
#
_cell.length_a   1.000
_cell.length_b   1.000
_cell.length_c   1.000
_cell.angle_alpha   90.00
_cell.angle_beta   90.00
_cell.angle_gamma   90.00
#
_symmetry.space_group_name_H-M   'P 1'
#
loop_
_entity.id
_entity.type
_entity.pdbx_description
1 polymer ?
#
loop_
_entity_poly.entity_id
_entity_poly.type
_entity_poly.pdbx_seq_one_letter_code
_entity_poly.pdbx_strand_id
1 'polypeptide(L)' 'NLYGPSETTTYSTWVSMDRQDGFVRHIGRPIANTRIYILDAHHQPVPVGVAGELYIGGEGVARGYLNQAELTA' A
#
# COMPACT_ATOMS: atom_id res chain seq x y z
N ASN A 1 -13.39 2.82 -1.47
CA ASN A 1 -12.24 3.68 -1.12
C ASN A 1 -11.02 3.17 -1.88
N LEU A 2 -10.12 4.07 -2.28
CA LEU A 2 -8.90 3.74 -3.04
C LEU A 2 -7.70 4.38 -2.34
N TYR A 3 -6.58 3.69 -2.32
CA TYR A 3 -5.35 4.20 -1.72
C TYR A 3 -4.14 3.74 -2.54
N GLY A 4 -3.18 4.65 -2.72
CA GLY A 4 -1.87 4.36 -3.29
C GLY A 4 -1.04 5.64 -3.36
N PRO A 5 0.25 5.61 -2.98
CA PRO A 5 1.16 6.71 -3.26
C PRO A 5 1.53 6.77 -4.74
N SER A 6 2.04 7.93 -5.20
CA SER A 6 2.48 8.16 -6.58
C SER A 6 3.54 7.16 -7.04
N GLU A 7 4.37 6.72 -6.10
CA GLU A 7 5.44 5.73 -6.22
C GLU A 7 4.92 4.33 -6.55
N THR A 8 3.60 4.11 -6.56
CA THR A 8 2.98 2.79 -6.80
C THR A 8 1.92 2.80 -7.91
N THR A 9 1.98 3.79 -8.81
CA THR A 9 1.09 3.88 -9.99
C THR A 9 -0.40 4.05 -9.62
N THR A 10 -0.71 5.19 -8.98
CA THR A 10 -2.08 5.65 -8.66
C THR A 10 -2.77 4.90 -7.52
N TYR A 11 -2.98 3.58 -7.62
CA TYR A 11 -3.70 2.80 -6.61
C TYR A 11 -3.01 1.47 -6.31
N SER A 12 -2.93 1.13 -5.03
CA SER A 12 -2.36 -0.11 -4.52
C SER A 12 -3.38 -0.98 -3.79
N THR A 13 -4.35 -0.35 -3.13
CA THR A 13 -5.44 -1.06 -2.44
C THR A 13 -6.80 -0.46 -2.75
N TRP A 14 -7.83 -1.28 -2.59
CA TRP A 14 -9.20 -0.88 -2.82
C TRP A 14 -10.18 -1.59 -1.89
N VAL A 15 -11.32 -0.93 -1.69
CA VAL A 15 -12.53 -1.54 -1.12
C VAL A 15 -13.76 -1.00 -1.86
N SER A 16 -14.69 -1.89 -2.19
CA SER A 16 -16.01 -1.48 -2.70
C SER A 16 -16.79 -0.77 -1.59
N MET A 17 -17.55 0.26 -1.95
CA MET A 17 -18.45 0.92 -1.00
C MET A 17 -19.83 0.95 -1.63
N ASP A 18 -20.79 0.30 -0.97
CA ASP A 18 -22.19 0.48 -1.33
C ASP A 18 -22.64 1.87 -0.85
N ARG A 19 -23.52 2.51 -1.62
CA ARG A 19 -24.12 3.79 -1.22
C ARG A 19 -24.95 3.67 0.06
N GLN A 20 -25.52 2.50 0.33
CA GLN A 20 -26.35 2.25 1.51
C GLN A 20 -25.53 2.11 2.78
N ASP A 21 -24.31 1.57 2.69
CA ASP A 21 -23.45 1.29 3.84
C ASP A 21 -22.63 2.51 4.31
N GLY A 22 -22.60 3.56 3.50
CA GLY A 22 -21.85 4.78 3.79
C GLY A 22 -20.33 4.62 3.63
N PHE A 23 -19.56 5.45 4.34
CA PHE A 23 -18.12 5.54 4.15
C PHE A 23 -17.36 4.44 4.90
N VAL A 24 -16.55 3.68 4.18
CA VAL A 24 -15.66 2.66 4.74
C VAL A 24 -14.30 3.29 5.10
N ARG A 25 -13.94 3.24 6.39
CA ARG A 25 -12.74 3.91 6.95
C ARG A 25 -11.41 3.17 6.78
N HIS A 26 -11.39 2.08 6.01
CA HIS A 26 -10.16 1.33 5.71
C HIS A 26 -9.81 1.39 4.23
N ILE A 27 -8.54 1.13 3.91
CA ILE A 27 -8.00 1.18 2.54
C ILE A 27 -8.22 -0.13 1.76
N GLY A 28 -8.68 -1.18 2.43
CA GLY A 28 -9.14 -2.42 1.80
C GLY A 28 -8.02 -3.42 1.55
N ARG A 29 -8.06 -4.08 0.39
CA ARG A 29 -7.15 -5.18 0.01
C ARG A 29 -6.31 -4.81 -1.23
N PRO A 30 -5.18 -5.48 -1.47
CA PRO A 30 -4.33 -5.21 -2.62
C PRO A 30 -5.08 -5.38 -3.96
N ILE A 31 -4.69 -4.60 -4.97
CA ILE A 31 -5.03 -4.89 -6.37
C ILE A 31 -4.21 -6.09 -6.89
N ALA A 32 -4.51 -6.54 -8.12
CA ALA A 32 -3.76 -7.63 -8.75
C ALA A 32 -2.26 -7.29 -8.84
N ASN A 33 -1.42 -8.30 -8.67
CA ASN A 33 0.05 -8.20 -8.72
C ASN A 33 0.69 -7.20 -7.74
N THR A 34 -0.05 -6.76 -6.71
CA THR A 34 0.43 -5.92 -5.61
C THR A 34 0.44 -6.68 -4.30
N ARG A 35 1.48 -6.48 -3.49
CA ARG A 35 1.62 -7.04 -2.14
C ARG A 35 1.69 -5.91 -1.13
N ILE A 36 1.04 -6.12 -0.01
CA ILE A 36 1.01 -5.20 1.12
C ILE A 36 1.60 -5.92 2.33
N TYR A 37 2.56 -5.28 2.99
CA TYR A 37 3.14 -5.76 4.23
C TYR A 37 2.95 -4.71 5.31
N ILE A 38 2.64 -5.15 6.52
CA ILE A 38 2.67 -4.32 7.72
C ILE A 38 3.85 -4.83 8.55
N LEU A 39 4.89 -4.01 8.69
CA LEU A 39 6.16 -4.42 9.27
C LEU A 39 6.45 -3.68 10.59
N ASP A 40 7.18 -4.33 11.48
CA ASP A 40 7.76 -3.70 12.67
C ASP A 40 9.10 -3.01 12.37
N ALA A 41 9.72 -2.42 13.39
CA ALA A 41 11.01 -1.74 13.31
C ALA A 41 12.19 -2.67 12.97
N HIS A 42 11.99 -4.00 13.00
CA HIS A 42 12.97 -5.00 12.62
C HIS A 42 12.66 -5.61 11.23
N HIS A 43 11.77 -4.95 10.47
CA HIS A 43 11.29 -5.36 9.16
C HIS A 43 10.63 -6.76 9.15
N GLN A 44 10.03 -7.17 10.27
CA GLN A 44 9.27 -8.42 10.37
C GLN A 44 7.76 -8.16 10.27
N PRO A 45 6.98 -9.06 9.64
CA PRO A 45 5.53 -8.92 9.60
C PRO A 45 4.92 -8.90 11.01
N VAL A 46 4.06 -7.91 11.27
CA VAL A 46 3.32 -7.84 12.54
C VAL A 46 2.12 -8.78 12.54
N PRO A 47 1.67 -9.25 13.71
CA PRO A 47 0.42 -9.99 13.84
C PRO A 47 -0.80 -9.17 13.39
N VAL A 48 -1.88 -9.87 12.99
CA VAL A 48 -3.15 -9.22 12.61
C VAL A 48 -3.68 -8.35 13.76
N GLY A 49 -4.03 -7.10 13.44
CA GLY A 49 -4.57 -6.13 14.40
C GLY A 49 -3.51 -5.30 15.12
N VAL A 50 -2.22 -5.61 14.94
CA VAL A 50 -1.10 -4.82 15.47
C VAL A 50 -0.71 -3.75 14.44
N ALA A 51 -0.45 -2.54 14.91
CA ALA A 51 0.02 -1.46 14.05
C ALA A 51 1.49 -1.67 13.65
N GLY A 52 1.82 -1.29 12.42
CA GLY A 52 3.18 -1.29 11.90
C GLY A 52 3.25 -0.41 10.65
N GLU A 53 4.44 -0.31 10.06
CA GLU A 53 4.66 0.48 8.86
C GLU A 53 4.20 -0.25 7.60
N LEU A 54 3.56 0.49 6.69
CA LEU A 54 3.00 -0.04 5.46
C LEU A 54 4.06 -0.06 4.36
N TYR A 55 4.36 -1.25 3.84
CA TYR A 55 5.23 -1.45 2.68
C TYR A 55 4.43 -2.01 1.51
N ILE A 56 4.73 -1.52 0.31
CA ILE A 56 4.06 -1.89 -0.94
C ILE A 56 5.10 -2.48 -1.90
N GLY A 57 4.82 -3.67 -2.42
CA GLY A 57 5.63 -4.32 -3.45
C GLY A 57 4.79 -4.82 -4.60
N GLY A 58 5.43 -5.20 -5.72
CA GLY A 58 4.77 -5.76 -6.89
C GLY A 58 4.94 -4.92 -8.14
N GLU A 59 4.14 -5.18 -9.16
CA GLU A 59 4.31 -4.60 -10.50
C GLU A 59 3.99 -3.11 -10.58
N GLY A 60 3.24 -2.57 -9.61
CA GLY A 60 2.90 -1.14 -9.56
C GLY A 60 4.02 -0.23 -9.07
N VAL A 61 5.10 -0.77 -8.48
CA VAL A 61 6.20 0.01 -7.91
C VAL A 61 6.93 0.77 -9.02
N ALA A 62 7.10 2.08 -8.82
CA ALA A 62 7.82 2.94 -9.75
C ALA A 62 9.27 2.52 -9.90
N ARG A 63 9.90 2.94 -11.01
CA ARG A 63 11.35 2.74 -11.22
C ARG A 63 12.24 3.50 -10.23
N GLY A 64 11.65 4.39 -9.41
CA GLY A 64 12.35 5.29 -8.51
C GLY A 64 12.24 6.75 -8.93
N TYR A 65 12.98 7.60 -8.22
CA TYR A 65 13.02 9.04 -8.48
C TYR A 65 14.07 9.35 -9.56
N LEU A 66 13.66 10.08 -10.60
CA LEU A 66 14.52 10.39 -11.73
C LEU A 66 15.77 11.16 -11.27
N ASN A 67 16.94 10.67 -11.68
CA ASN A 67 18.26 11.23 -11.36
C ASN A 67 18.58 11.31 -9.84
N GLN A 68 17.87 10.55 -9.01
CA GLN A 68 18.03 10.58 -7.55
C GLN A 68 18.18 9.14 -7.03
N ALA A 69 19.31 8.51 -7.36
CA ALA A 69 19.59 7.12 -7.00
C ALA A 69 19.62 6.91 -5.48
N GLU A 70 20.16 7.87 -4.72
CA GLU A 70 20.21 7.77 -3.25
C GLU A 70 18.83 7.82 -2.59
N LEU A 71 17.86 8.55 -3.16
CA LEU A 71 16.48 8.54 -2.67
C LEU A 71 15.69 7.30 -3.13
N THR A 72 16.20 6.58 -4.12
CA THR A 72 15.57 5.36 -4.65
C THR A 72 16.07 4.09 -3.94
N ALA A 73 17.26 4.14 -3.34
CA ALA A 73 17.98 3.00 -2.79
C ALA A 73 17.43 2.48 -1.45
#